data_AF-A0A0R1TKK3-F1
#
_entry.id   AF-A0A0R1TKK3-F1
#
_cell.length_a   1.000
_cell.length_b   1.000
_cell.length_c   1.000
_cell.angle_alpha   90.00
_cell.angle_beta   90.00
_cell.angle_gamma   90.00
#
_symmetry.space_group_name_H-M   'P 1'
#
loop_
_entity.id
_entity.type
_entity.pdbx_description
1 polymer ?
#
loop_
_entity_poly.entity_id
_entity_poly.type
_entity_poly.pdbx_seq_one_letter_code
_entity_poly.pdbx_strand_id
1 'polypeptide(L)'
;MDSLKKYSNDELVYHVNQLQMNNLLLTNEQFLNFEIEDLTPEGHALLAKIRNEQNWSKTKKIARSLGGLSILTLKVVANSVFEKFVSDFIDSNF
;
A
#
# COMPACT_ATOMS: atom_id res chain seq x y z
N MET A 1 -16.63 0.84 9.63
CA MET A 1 -16.40 -0.60 9.95
C MET A 1 -17.04 -1.56 8.94
N ASP A 2 -18.10 -1.20 8.22
CA ASP A 2 -18.77 -2.13 7.28
C ASP A 2 -17.91 -2.60 6.10
N SER A 3 -16.91 -1.81 5.67
CA SER A 3 -16.00 -2.17 4.57
C SER A 3 -15.06 -3.35 4.89
N LEU A 4 -14.87 -3.70 6.17
CA LEU A 4 -14.00 -4.80 6.61
C LEU A 4 -14.76 -6.12 6.75
N LYS A 5 -16.10 -6.09 6.85
CA LYS A 5 -16.95 -7.29 7.02
C LYS A 5 -16.89 -8.27 5.85
N LYS A 6 -16.35 -7.86 4.70
CA LYS A 6 -16.18 -8.70 3.51
C LYS A 6 -14.95 -9.60 3.57
N TYR A 7 -14.08 -9.42 4.56
CA TYR A 7 -12.86 -10.20 4.75
C TYR A 7 -13.01 -11.11 5.96
N SER A 8 -12.46 -12.32 5.90
CA SER A 8 -12.39 -13.20 7.07
C SER A 8 -11.39 -12.64 8.09
N ASN A 9 -11.49 -13.07 9.35
CA ASN A 9 -10.47 -12.72 10.36
C ASN A 9 -9.07 -13.17 9.93
N ASP A 10 -8.95 -14.38 9.37
CA ASP A 10 -7.66 -14.90 8.88
C ASP A 10 -7.09 -14.05 7.75
N GLU A 11 -7.93 -13.55 6.84
CA GLU A 11 -7.51 -12.66 5.75
C GLU A 11 -7.06 -11.29 6.29
N LEU A 12 -7.77 -10.73 7.26
CA LEU A 12 -7.37 -9.49 7.93
C LEU A 12 -6.04 -9.65 8.67
N VAL A 13 -5.88 -10.72 9.46
CA VAL A 13 -4.64 -11.06 10.19
C VAL A 13 -3.48 -11.23 9.20
N TYR A 14 -3.70 -11.97 8.12
CA TYR A 14 -2.71 -12.13 7.06
C TYR A 14 -2.27 -10.78 6.50
N HIS A 15 -3.20 -9.88 6.17
CA HIS A 15 -2.86 -8.57 5.62
C HIS A 15 -2.13 -7.68 6.62
N VAL A 16 -2.54 -7.65 7.89
CA VAL A 16 -1.83 -6.89 8.94
C VAL A 16 -0.40 -7.40 9.09
N ASN A 17 -0.21 -8.72 9.17
CA ASN A 17 1.12 -9.34 9.23
C ASN A 17 1.99 -8.94 8.03
N GLN A 18 1.45 -9.03 6.80
CA GLN A 18 2.20 -8.64 5.61
C GLN A 18 2.60 -7.15 5.64
N LEU A 19 1.74 -6.27 6.12
CA LEU A 19 2.03 -4.84 6.23
C LEU A 19 3.06 -4.54 7.33
N GLN A 20 2.94 -5.18 8.50
CA GLN A 20 3.90 -5.06 9.61
C GLN A 20 5.29 -5.59 9.19
N MET A 21 5.36 -6.78 8.60
CA MET A 21 6.61 -7.38 8.10
C MET A 21 7.30 -6.54 7.01
N ASN A 22 6.56 -5.66 6.34
CA ASN A 22 7.08 -4.74 5.32
C ASN A 22 7.31 -3.32 5.85
N ASN A 23 7.32 -3.16 7.18
CA ASN A 23 7.52 -1.91 7.88
C ASN A 23 6.51 -0.83 7.49
N LEU A 24 5.25 -1.18 7.22
CA LEU A 24 4.21 -0.23 6.81
C LEU A 24 3.25 0.14 7.94
N LEU A 25 3.08 -0.75 8.92
CA LEU A 25 2.27 -0.51 10.11
C LEU A 25 3.13 -0.60 11.36
N LEU A 26 2.84 0.26 12.33
CA LEU A 26 3.24 0.10 13.72
C LEU A 26 2.13 -0.67 14.42
N THR A 27 2.50 -1.79 15.03
CA THR A 27 1.56 -2.70 15.68
C THR A 27 2.06 -3.07 17.06
N ASN A 28 1.12 -3.25 17.99
CA ASN A 28 1.37 -3.90 19.27
C ASN A 28 0.92 -5.35 19.19
N GLU A 29 1.84 -6.28 19.41
CA GLU A 29 1.51 -7.70 19.50
C GLU A 29 1.10 -8.03 20.94
N GLN A 30 -0.20 -8.14 21.18
CA GLN A 30 -0.71 -8.75 22.41
C GLN A 30 -1.20 -10.14 22.08
N PHE A 31 -0.45 -11.19 22.46
CA PHE A 31 -0.70 -12.65 22.45
C PHE A 31 -1.73 -13.29 21.48
N LEU A 32 -2.91 -12.69 21.24
CA LEU A 32 -4.00 -13.17 20.37
C LEU A 32 -4.67 -12.07 19.51
N ASN A 33 -4.32 -10.80 19.66
CA ASN A 33 -4.92 -9.66 18.96
C ASN A 33 -3.85 -8.72 18.38
N PHE A 34 -4.09 -8.22 17.18
CA PHE A 34 -3.33 -7.12 16.60
C PHE A 34 -4.01 -5.80 16.96
N GLU A 35 -3.27 -4.91 17.61
CA GLU A 35 -3.62 -3.50 17.69
C GLU A 35 -2.75 -2.74 16.69
N ILE A 36 -3.38 -2.11 15.70
CA ILE A 36 -2.70 -1.21 14.75
C ILE A 36 -2.62 0.15 15.44
N GLU A 37 -1.41 0.56 15.84
CA GLU A 37 -1.18 1.83 16.53
C GLU A 37 -1.15 2.98 15.54
N ASP A 38 -0.37 2.84 14.46
CA ASP A 38 -0.22 3.87 13.43
C ASP A 38 0.35 3.30 12.12
N LEU A 39 0.47 4.16 11.09
CA LEU A 39 1.35 3.95 9.96
C LEU A 39 2.78 4.31 10.35
N THR A 40 3.75 3.54 9.84
CA THR A 40 5.15 3.97 9.89
C THR A 40 5.39 5.13 8.91
N PRO A 41 6.56 5.82 8.96
CA PRO A 41 6.94 6.76 7.92
C PRO A 41 6.92 6.17 6.50
N GLU A 42 7.31 4.90 6.34
CA GLU A 42 7.20 4.19 5.07
C GLU A 42 5.75 3.94 4.65
N GLY A 43 4.89 3.59 5.61
CA GLY A 43 3.45 3.46 5.42
C GLY A 43 2.82 4.75 4.92
N HIS A 44 3.13 5.88 5.56
CA HIS A 44 2.70 7.20 5.12
C HIS A 44 3.21 7.54 3.71
N ALA A 45 4.48 7.26 3.41
CA ALA A 45 5.07 7.54 2.11
C ALA A 45 4.44 6.70 0.98
N LEU A 46 4.13 5.43 1.23
CA LEU A 46 3.40 4.59 0.28
C LEU A 46 1.97 5.11 0.08
N LEU A 47 1.25 5.35 1.18
CA LEU A 47 -0.12 5.84 1.15
C LEU A 47 -0.22 7.15 0.37
N ALA A 48 0.71 8.10 0.57
CA ALA A 48 0.73 9.36 -0.18
C ALA A 48 0.78 9.17 -1.71
N LYS A 49 1.50 8.14 -2.19
CA LYS A 49 1.62 7.84 -3.63
C LYS A 49 0.35 7.23 -4.22
N ILE A 50 -0.35 6.40 -3.44
CA ILE A 50 -1.53 5.64 -3.90
C ILE A 50 -2.87 6.17 -3.38
N ARG A 51 -2.90 7.24 -2.58
CA ARG A 51 -4.16 7.84 -2.09
C ARG A 51 -4.92 8.54 -3.21
N ASN A 52 -4.22 9.01 -4.24
CA ASN A 52 -4.84 9.55 -5.45
C ASN A 52 -5.34 8.40 -6.34
N GLU A 53 -6.62 8.43 -6.75
CA GLU A 53 -7.24 7.34 -7.52
C GLU A 53 -6.60 7.11 -8.90
N GLN A 54 -6.12 8.17 -9.57
CA GLN A 54 -5.44 8.03 -10.86
C GLN A 54 -4.15 7.21 -10.71
N ASN A 55 -3.34 7.54 -9.69
CA ASN A 55 -2.12 6.79 -9.38
C ASN A 55 -2.46 5.36 -8.97
N TRP A 56 -3.44 5.18 -8.08
CA TRP A 56 -3.84 3.85 -7.60
C TRP A 56 -4.32 2.94 -8.72
N SER A 57 -5.18 3.44 -9.60
CA SER A 57 -5.70 2.68 -10.74
C SER A 57 -4.58 2.23 -11.67
N LYS A 58 -3.61 3.12 -11.97
CA LYS A 58 -2.43 2.79 -12.79
C LYS A 58 -1.52 1.78 -12.10
N THR A 59 -1.27 1.94 -10.81
CA THR A 59 -0.49 0.98 -10.00
C THR A 59 -1.11 -0.41 -10.03
N LYS A 60 -2.42 -0.53 -9.74
CA LYS A 60 -3.14 -1.82 -9.80
C LYS A 60 -3.04 -2.47 -11.17
N LYS A 61 -3.22 -1.69 -12.24
CA LYS A 61 -3.17 -2.19 -13.62
C LYS A 61 -1.81 -2.80 -13.95
N ILE A 62 -0.73 -2.08 -13.63
CA ILE A 62 0.64 -2.54 -13.89
C ILE A 62 0.99 -3.74 -13.00
N ALA A 63 0.72 -3.67 -11.70
CA ALA A 63 1.03 -4.78 -10.78
C ALA A 63 0.32 -6.09 -11.18
N ARG A 64 -0.95 -6.01 -11.60
CA ARG A 64 -1.68 -7.17 -12.14
C ARG A 64 -1.05 -7.73 -13.41
N SER A 65 -0.56 -6.87 -14.31
CA SER A 65 0.12 -7.33 -15.53
C SER A 65 1.44 -8.05 -15.27
N LEU A 66 2.06 -7.81 -14.11
CA LEU A 66 3.30 -8.48 -13.67
C LEU A 66 3.05 -9.82 -12.95
N GLY A 67 1.81 -10.32 -12.92
CA GLY A 67 1.51 -11.66 -12.41
C GLY A 67 1.32 -11.80 -10.90
N GLY A 68 1.26 -10.69 -10.14
CA GLY A 68 0.95 -10.77 -8.71
C GLY A 68 0.84 -9.43 -7.99
N LEU A 69 -0.06 -9.37 -7.00
CA LEU A 69 -0.27 -8.22 -6.11
C LEU A 69 0.40 -8.46 -4.74
N SER A 70 1.71 -8.72 -4.74
CA SER A 70 2.47 -8.71 -3.48
C SER A 70 2.66 -7.27 -2.99
N ILE A 71 2.82 -7.07 -1.68
CA ILE A 71 3.06 -5.73 -1.12
C ILE A 71 4.37 -5.13 -1.65
N LEU A 72 5.39 -5.96 -1.88
CA LEU A 72 6.65 -5.55 -2.50
C LEU A 72 6.43 -5.05 -3.93
N THR A 73 5.69 -5.81 -4.75
CA THR A 73 5.33 -5.41 -6.11
C THR A 73 4.55 -4.10 -6.11
N LEU A 74 3.61 -3.93 -5.18
CA LEU A 74 2.84 -2.69 -5.03
C LEU A 74 3.72 -1.50 -4.65
N LYS A 75 4.66 -1.65 -3.71
CA LYS A 75 5.63 -0.60 -3.33
C LYS A 75 6.45 -0.15 -4.55
N VAL A 76 7.02 -1.09 -5.29
CA VAL A 76 7.85 -0.81 -6.48
C VAL A 76 7.03 -0.09 -7.55
N VAL A 77 5.88 -0.63 -7.92
CA VAL A 77 5.06 -0.06 -8.99
C VAL A 77 4.49 1.31 -8.59
N ALA A 78 4.08 1.50 -7.33
CA ALA A 78 3.62 2.79 -6.84
C ALA A 78 4.70 3.87 -6.94
N ASN A 79 5.95 3.54 -6.59
CA ASN A 79 7.08 4.45 -6.75
C ASN A 79 7.30 4.83 -8.22
N SER A 80 7.36 3.84 -9.12
CA SER A 80 7.58 4.12 -10.54
C SER A 80 6.46 4.93 -11.19
N VAL A 81 5.20 4.68 -10.78
CA VAL A 81 4.06 5.49 -11.25
C VAL A 81 4.18 6.93 -10.77
N PHE A 82 4.54 7.14 -9.50
CA PHE A 82 4.71 8.46 -8.93
C PHE A 82 5.90 9.22 -9.55
N GLU A 83 7.05 8.57 -9.73
CA GLU A 83 8.22 9.14 -10.40
C GLU A 83 7.90 9.58 -11.83
N LYS A 84 7.14 8.75 -12.57
CA LYS A 84 6.68 9.14 -13.92
C LYS A 84 5.75 10.35 -13.88
N PHE A 85 4.82 10.39 -12.92
CA PHE A 85 3.95 11.56 -12.75
C PHE A 85 4.75 12.84 -12.45
N VAL A 86 5.77 12.77 -11.59
CA VAL A 86 6.66 13.91 -11.32
C VAL A 86 7.42 14.34 -12.57
N SER A 87 7.98 13.41 -13.34
CA SER A 87 8.64 13.71 -14.61
C SER A 87 7.70 14.40 -15.59
N ASP A 88 6.50 13.84 -15.82
CA ASP A 88 5.50 14.40 -16.74
C ASP A 88 5.07 15.81 -16.31
N PHE A 89 4.94 16.04 -15.00
CA PHE A 89 4.59 17.34 -14.46
C PHE A 89 5.71 18.36 -14.68
N ILE A 90 6.98 17.98 -14.44
CA ILE A 90 8.13 18.86 -14.71
C ILE A 90 8.20 19.21 -16.19
N ASP A 91 8.14 18.21 -17.08
CA ASP A 91 8.22 18.41 -18.54
C ASP A 91 7.08 19.28 -19.10
N SER A 92 5.94 19.36 -18.41
CA SER A 92 4.80 20.17 -18.81
C SER A 92 4.83 21.61 -18.29
N ASN A 93 5.69 21.92 -17.31
CA ASN A 93 5.71 23.20 -16.60
C ASN A 93 7.06 23.94 -16.71
N PHE A 94 8.06 23.34 -17.37
CA PHE A 94 9.37 23.90 -17.67
C PHE A 94 9.71 23.65 -19.14
#